data_AF-A0A1E4AYN5-F1
#
_entry.id   AF-A0A1E4AYN5-F1
#
_cell.length_a   1.000
_cell.length_b   1.000
_cell.length_c   1.000
_cell.angle_alpha   90.00
_cell.angle_beta   90.00
_cell.angle_gamma   90.00
#
_symmetry.space_group_name_H-M   'P 1'
#
loop_
_entity.id
_entity.type
_entity.pdbx_description
1 polymer ?
#
loop_
_entity_poly.entity_id
_entity_poly.type
_entity_poly.pdbx_seq_one_letter_code
_entity_poly.pdbx_strand_id
1 'polypeptide(L)'
;MTDYYRSLLYEADLMISIKQIDIKKFYGAWNLFYKDLRAIFRSVFANATNENLWIIEIARKQDAVKHPVQHILFEMFLDQLPRRTPPFGSGPWACPCPVADHKKGALTIKHVVEENQGYAIVGRFACYCGYTYTMSKGKDGKLRGPRYSSYGPLLEPALTKLVEKGTTLTGAASFLGVHTRVIAAVADRLGLGMNWKTTQRAHRRAQGAFANRGNGQVDPNASRLRKPRKPRTDWVALDLEMRAKVEIAVDAIRCVSPPIIISRRQVERDICRHENWLYLRRFKLPITTAWLATQMETTEQFQERRLRDAVKRKAAAGEAMTVSSLVRSAGLKYEIWSDTARQLLVDAAQHSRLT
;
A
#
# COMPACT_ATOMS: atom_id res chain seq x y z
N MET A 1 -13.17 -17.94 -0.94
CA MET A 1 -11.92 -18.65 -0.58
C MET A 1 -12.01 -18.99 0.90
N THR A 2 -11.90 -20.26 1.28
CA THR A 2 -11.87 -20.65 2.70
C THR A 2 -10.58 -20.13 3.33
N ASP A 3 -10.69 -19.49 4.50
CA ASP A 3 -9.54 -18.93 5.22
C ASP A 3 -8.52 -20.03 5.64
N TYR A 4 -8.95 -21.29 5.63
CA TYR A 4 -8.16 -22.49 5.89
C TYR A 4 -6.99 -22.70 4.92
N TYR A 5 -7.23 -22.75 3.60
CA TYR A 5 -6.12 -22.95 2.65
C TYR A 5 -5.19 -21.73 2.58
N ARG A 6 -5.71 -20.52 2.83
CA ARG A 6 -4.88 -19.30 2.92
C ARG A 6 -3.88 -19.39 4.06
N SER A 7 -4.31 -19.79 5.25
CA SER A 7 -3.40 -19.89 6.40
C SER A 7 -2.30 -20.90 6.15
N LEU A 8 -2.63 -22.06 5.56
CA LEU A 8 -1.65 -23.10 5.24
C LEU A 8 -0.63 -22.63 4.18
N LEU A 9 -1.07 -21.99 3.11
CA LEU A 9 -0.18 -21.44 2.08
C LEU A 9 0.72 -20.32 2.62
N TYR A 10 0.20 -19.54 3.57
CA TYR A 10 0.95 -18.50 4.25
C TYR A 10 2.06 -19.06 5.14
N GLU A 11 1.74 -20.09 5.94
CA GLU A 11 2.71 -20.83 6.77
C GLU A 11 3.82 -21.45 5.92
N ALA A 12 3.53 -21.85 4.68
CA ALA A 12 4.48 -22.45 3.76
C ALA A 12 5.35 -21.46 2.94
N ASP A 13 5.28 -20.14 3.18
CA ASP A 13 5.99 -19.11 2.37
C ASP A 13 5.61 -19.08 0.88
N LEU A 14 4.41 -19.53 0.53
CA LEU A 14 3.92 -19.53 -0.86
C LEU A 14 3.03 -18.32 -1.18
N MET A 15 2.99 -17.31 -0.30
CA MET A 15 2.19 -16.09 -0.48
C MET A 15 3.07 -14.83 -0.50
N ILE A 16 2.82 -13.93 -1.46
CA ILE A 16 3.43 -12.59 -1.54
C ILE A 16 2.75 -11.65 -0.51
N SER A 17 1.45 -11.79 -0.37
CA SER A 17 0.64 -11.06 0.62
C SER A 17 -0.53 -11.93 1.04
N ILE A 18 -1.25 -11.54 2.10
CA ILE A 18 -2.43 -12.27 2.60
C ILE A 18 -3.52 -12.53 1.54
N LYS A 19 -3.53 -11.77 0.44
CA LYS A 19 -4.49 -11.92 -0.68
C LYS A 19 -3.86 -12.50 -1.95
N GLN A 20 -2.53 -12.59 -2.02
CA GLN A 20 -1.82 -12.88 -3.26
C GLN A 20 -0.82 -14.03 -3.08
N ILE A 21 -1.06 -15.11 -3.83
CA ILE A 21 -0.17 -16.28 -3.92
C ILE A 21 1.05 -15.92 -4.76
N ASP A 22 2.24 -16.35 -4.34
CA ASP A 22 3.45 -16.34 -5.16
C ASP A 22 3.34 -17.48 -6.18
N ILE A 23 2.73 -17.18 -7.33
CA ILE A 23 2.42 -18.17 -8.37
C ILE A 23 3.67 -18.93 -8.83
N LYS A 24 4.83 -18.25 -8.88
CA LYS A 24 6.08 -18.84 -9.36
C LYS A 24 6.62 -19.85 -8.34
N LYS A 25 6.71 -19.46 -7.06
CA LYS A 25 7.12 -20.39 -5.99
C LYS A 25 6.12 -21.53 -5.83
N PHE A 26 4.83 -21.21 -5.86
CA PHE A 26 3.75 -22.18 -5.71
C PHE A 26 3.82 -23.27 -6.78
N TYR A 27 3.91 -22.89 -8.07
CA TYR A 27 4.02 -23.87 -9.15
C TYR A 27 5.34 -24.65 -9.12
N GLY A 28 6.44 -24.01 -8.72
CA GLY A 28 7.72 -24.70 -8.53
C GLY A 28 7.61 -25.81 -7.50
N ALA A 29 7.03 -25.51 -6.32
CA ALA A 29 6.83 -26.49 -5.26
C ALA A 29 5.85 -27.60 -5.67
N TRP A 30 4.72 -27.23 -6.29
CA TRP A 30 3.71 -28.19 -6.75
C TRP A 30 4.26 -29.19 -7.78
N ASN A 31 4.95 -28.68 -8.81
CA ASN A 31 5.50 -29.50 -9.87
C ASN A 31 6.63 -30.41 -9.38
N LEU A 32 7.41 -29.95 -8.40
CA LEU A 32 8.45 -30.77 -7.78
C LEU A 32 7.83 -31.91 -6.95
N PHE A 33 6.79 -31.61 -6.18
CA PHE A 33 6.14 -32.59 -5.31
C PHE A 33 5.44 -33.72 -6.09
N TYR A 34 4.71 -33.36 -7.15
CA TYR A 34 3.99 -34.33 -7.98
C TYR A 34 4.76 -34.81 -9.22
N LYS A 35 6.08 -34.58 -9.29
CA LYS A 35 6.91 -34.89 -10.47
C LYS A 35 6.69 -36.32 -10.97
N ASP A 36 6.71 -37.30 -10.06
CA ASP A 36 6.63 -38.72 -10.41
C ASP A 36 5.17 -39.18 -10.63
N LEU A 37 4.22 -38.58 -9.91
CA LEU A 37 2.79 -38.90 -10.01
C LEU A 37 2.11 -38.29 -11.25
N ARG A 38 2.69 -37.24 -11.82
CA ARG A 38 2.15 -36.55 -13.02
C ARG A 38 2.19 -37.43 -14.27
N ALA A 39 3.16 -38.33 -14.36
CA ALA A 39 3.24 -39.32 -15.44
C ALA A 39 2.12 -40.37 -15.33
N ILE A 40 1.68 -40.67 -14.11
CA ILE A 40 0.70 -41.72 -13.81
C ILE A 40 -0.74 -41.19 -13.93
N PHE A 41 -1.01 -39.98 -13.42
CA PHE A 41 -2.37 -39.42 -13.35
C PHE A 41 -2.63 -38.26 -14.30
N ARG A 42 -2.26 -38.42 -15.59
CA ARG A 42 -2.37 -37.35 -16.60
C ARG A 42 -3.78 -36.75 -16.71
N SER A 43 -4.83 -37.57 -16.58
CA SER A 43 -6.25 -37.13 -16.64
C SER A 43 -6.70 -36.28 -15.46
N VAL A 44 -6.07 -36.43 -14.29
CA VAL A 44 -6.41 -35.66 -13.07
C VAL A 44 -5.69 -34.30 -13.07
N PHE A 45 -4.49 -34.25 -13.68
CA PHE A 45 -3.69 -33.02 -13.80
C PHE A 45 -4.00 -32.20 -15.08
N ALA A 46 -4.58 -32.81 -16.12
CA ALA A 46 -4.97 -32.12 -17.34
C ALA A 46 -6.44 -31.67 -17.32
N ASN A 47 -6.68 -30.36 -17.26
CA ASN A 47 -7.96 -29.78 -17.67
C ASN A 47 -7.81 -29.18 -19.08
N ALA A 48 -8.88 -29.31 -19.87
CA ALA A 48 -8.96 -29.18 -21.33
C ALA A 48 -8.44 -27.88 -21.98
N THR A 49 -7.93 -26.89 -21.23
CA THR A 49 -7.48 -25.60 -21.81
C THR A 49 -6.22 -25.01 -21.17
N ASN A 50 -5.76 -25.49 -20.01
CA ASN A 50 -4.49 -25.10 -19.40
C ASN A 50 -4.16 -26.04 -18.23
N GLU A 51 -2.99 -26.67 -18.28
CA GLU A 51 -2.45 -27.45 -17.17
C GLU A 51 -2.40 -26.56 -15.91
N ASN A 52 -3.04 -26.99 -14.83
CA ASN A 52 -2.99 -26.38 -13.49
C ASN A 52 -3.90 -25.18 -13.15
N LEU A 53 -4.83 -24.73 -14.00
CA LEU A 53 -5.76 -23.65 -13.63
C LEU A 53 -6.60 -23.97 -12.38
N TRP A 54 -7.02 -25.24 -12.24
CA TRP A 54 -7.85 -25.67 -11.10
C TRP A 54 -7.13 -25.53 -9.76
N ILE A 55 -5.79 -25.61 -9.74
CA ILE A 55 -4.98 -25.52 -8.51
C ILE A 55 -4.93 -24.07 -8.02
N ILE A 56 -4.85 -23.11 -8.94
CA ILE A 56 -5.01 -21.70 -8.57
C ILE A 56 -6.45 -21.43 -8.13
N GLU A 57 -7.44 -22.05 -8.78
CA GLU A 57 -8.84 -21.88 -8.40
C GLU A 57 -9.16 -22.46 -7.03
N ILE A 58 -8.70 -23.67 -6.68
CA ILE A 58 -8.92 -24.26 -5.35
C ILE A 58 -8.24 -23.40 -4.27
N ALA A 59 -7.09 -22.82 -4.60
CA ALA A 59 -6.40 -21.88 -3.73
C ALA A 59 -7.04 -20.47 -3.70
N ARG A 60 -7.90 -20.08 -4.66
CA ARG A 60 -8.46 -18.72 -4.77
C ARG A 60 -9.96 -18.57 -4.52
N LYS A 61 -10.78 -19.51 -4.98
CA LYS A 61 -12.25 -19.39 -5.00
C LYS A 61 -12.87 -20.78 -4.84
N GLN A 62 -13.62 -20.97 -3.76
CA GLN A 62 -14.28 -22.23 -3.41
C GLN A 62 -15.78 -22.18 -3.74
N ASP A 63 -16.20 -21.18 -4.52
CA ASP A 63 -17.61 -20.87 -4.78
C ASP A 63 -18.21 -21.79 -5.86
N ALA A 64 -17.42 -22.75 -6.36
CA ALA A 64 -17.83 -23.80 -7.28
C ALA A 64 -17.44 -25.15 -6.67
N VAL A 65 -18.31 -26.16 -6.81
CA VAL A 65 -18.04 -27.53 -6.35
C VAL A 65 -16.77 -28.03 -7.05
N LYS A 66 -15.68 -28.15 -6.29
CA LYS A 66 -14.43 -28.74 -6.78
C LYS A 66 -14.45 -30.24 -6.55
N HIS A 67 -13.70 -30.97 -7.37
CA HIS A 67 -13.71 -32.41 -7.31
C HIS A 67 -13.06 -32.87 -5.98
N PRO A 68 -13.62 -33.84 -5.23
CA PRO A 68 -13.06 -34.28 -3.95
C PRO A 68 -11.58 -34.70 -4.04
N VAL A 69 -11.19 -35.36 -5.14
CA VAL A 69 -9.79 -35.73 -5.41
C VAL A 69 -8.87 -34.51 -5.51
N GLN A 70 -9.34 -33.37 -6.04
CA GLN A 70 -8.55 -32.14 -6.11
C GLN A 70 -8.25 -31.57 -4.73
N HIS A 71 -9.21 -31.66 -3.79
CA HIS A 71 -9.00 -31.29 -2.39
C HIS A 71 -7.97 -32.20 -1.72
N ILE A 72 -8.10 -33.51 -1.91
CA ILE A 72 -7.18 -34.50 -1.33
C ILE A 72 -5.76 -34.25 -1.83
N LEU A 73 -5.57 -34.09 -3.15
CA LEU A 73 -4.26 -33.78 -3.72
C LEU A 73 -3.70 -32.44 -3.22
N PHE A 74 -4.55 -31.45 -3.03
CA PHE A 74 -4.12 -30.16 -2.52
C PHE A 74 -3.69 -30.24 -1.05
N GLU A 75 -4.45 -30.96 -0.21
CA GLU A 75 -4.12 -31.17 1.20
C GLU A 75 -2.85 -31.99 1.39
N MET A 76 -2.72 -33.10 0.66
CA MET A 76 -1.49 -33.92 0.68
C MET A 76 -0.25 -33.11 0.33
N PHE A 77 -0.36 -32.18 -0.62
CA PHE A 77 0.72 -31.27 -0.96
C PHE A 77 1.02 -30.30 0.19
N LEU A 78 0.00 -29.67 0.76
CA LEU A 78 0.16 -28.71 1.85
C LEU A 78 0.77 -29.33 3.11
N ASP A 79 0.42 -30.58 3.43
CA ASP A 79 0.92 -31.29 4.61
C ASP A 79 2.42 -31.58 4.55
N GLN A 80 2.99 -31.70 3.35
CA GLN A 80 4.40 -31.98 3.15
C GLN A 80 5.27 -30.71 3.08
N LEU A 81 4.65 -29.52 3.08
CA LEU A 81 5.40 -28.27 3.04
C LEU A 81 5.97 -27.93 4.42
N PRO A 82 7.24 -27.47 4.49
CA PRO A 82 7.80 -27.01 5.75
C PRO A 82 7.04 -25.78 6.24
N ARG A 83 6.41 -25.91 7.42
CA ARG A 83 5.70 -24.81 8.05
C ARG A 83 6.69 -23.87 8.71
N ARG A 84 6.75 -22.62 8.27
CA ARG A 84 7.46 -21.58 9.01
C ARG A 84 6.68 -21.28 10.27
N THR A 85 7.39 -21.14 11.39
CA THR A 85 6.81 -20.49 12.56
C THR A 85 6.50 -19.04 12.20
N PRO A 86 5.22 -18.62 12.18
CA PRO A 86 4.89 -17.24 11.86
C PRO A 86 5.61 -16.31 12.84
N PRO A 87 6.08 -15.13 12.39
CA PRO A 87 6.93 -14.27 13.22
C PRO A 87 6.24 -13.85 14.52
N PHE A 88 4.90 -13.79 14.53
CA PHE A 88 4.09 -13.42 15.70
C PHE A 88 3.30 -14.60 16.30
N GLY A 89 3.62 -15.84 15.92
CA GLY A 89 2.86 -17.05 16.30
C GLY A 89 1.65 -17.30 15.40
N SER A 90 0.97 -18.43 15.56
CA SER A 90 -0.17 -18.85 14.72
C SER A 90 -1.47 -18.08 15.00
N GLY A 91 -1.48 -17.19 16.00
CA GLY A 91 -2.70 -16.59 16.51
C GLY A 91 -3.67 -17.63 17.08
N PRO A 92 -4.93 -17.25 17.36
CA PRO A 92 -5.45 -15.88 17.39
C PRO A 92 -4.75 -15.01 18.45
N TRP A 93 -4.72 -13.69 18.24
CA TRP A 93 -4.03 -12.74 19.13
C TRP A 93 -4.99 -11.97 20.03
N ALA A 94 -4.49 -11.63 21.22
CA ALA A 94 -5.23 -10.90 22.22
C ALA A 94 -5.58 -9.47 21.77
N CYS A 95 -6.84 -9.07 22.00
CA CYS A 95 -7.25 -7.69 21.88
C CYS A 95 -6.95 -6.93 23.20
N PRO A 96 -6.23 -5.80 23.15
CA PRO A 96 -5.87 -5.04 24.34
C PRO A 96 -6.98 -4.09 24.82
N CYS A 97 -8.11 -4.00 24.12
CA CYS A 97 -9.23 -3.12 24.45
C CYS A 97 -9.88 -3.52 25.78
N PRO A 98 -9.90 -2.64 26.80
CA PRO A 98 -10.53 -2.96 28.09
C PRO A 98 -12.04 -2.78 28.10
N VAL A 99 -12.58 -1.98 27.19
CA VAL A 99 -14.00 -1.58 27.17
C VAL A 99 -14.83 -2.32 26.11
N ALA A 100 -14.23 -3.29 25.43
CA ALA A 100 -14.95 -4.13 24.47
C ALA A 100 -15.67 -5.29 25.16
N ASP A 101 -16.82 -5.70 24.61
CA ASP A 101 -17.65 -6.78 25.16
C ASP A 101 -16.91 -8.11 25.28
N HIS A 102 -15.98 -8.37 24.36
CA HIS A 102 -15.15 -9.57 24.39
C HIS A 102 -14.11 -9.60 25.52
N LYS A 103 -14.04 -8.57 26.37
CA LYS A 103 -13.07 -8.39 27.47
C LYS A 103 -11.63 -8.19 26.99
N LYS A 104 -10.84 -7.51 27.84
CA LYS A 104 -9.40 -7.33 27.63
C LYS A 104 -8.69 -8.67 27.58
N GLY A 105 -7.83 -8.88 26.60
CA GLY A 105 -7.00 -10.07 26.48
C GLY A 105 -7.65 -11.22 25.71
N ALA A 106 -8.91 -11.11 25.29
CA ALA A 106 -9.55 -12.15 24.50
C ALA A 106 -8.91 -12.32 23.12
N LEU A 107 -8.79 -13.57 22.68
CA LEU A 107 -8.14 -13.95 21.42
C LEU A 107 -9.09 -13.76 20.23
N THR A 108 -9.36 -12.50 19.88
CA THR A 108 -10.34 -12.14 18.83
C THR A 108 -9.70 -11.80 17.49
N ILE A 109 -8.40 -11.53 17.46
CA ILE A 109 -7.69 -11.14 16.24
C ILE A 109 -7.24 -12.42 15.54
N LYS A 110 -7.81 -12.73 14.38
CA LYS A 110 -7.50 -13.96 13.63
C LYS A 110 -6.42 -13.80 12.58
N HIS A 111 -6.18 -12.55 12.15
CA HIS A 111 -5.26 -12.26 11.05
C HIS A 111 -4.39 -11.05 11.36
N VAL A 112 -3.14 -11.11 10.91
CA VAL A 112 -2.16 -10.03 11.03
C VAL A 112 -1.68 -9.68 9.63
N VAL A 113 -1.59 -8.38 9.35
CA VAL A 113 -0.95 -7.89 8.12
C VAL A 113 0.52 -7.70 8.42
N GLU A 114 1.36 -8.54 7.81
CA GLU A 114 2.81 -8.48 7.99
C GLU A 114 3.48 -7.68 6.86
N GLU A 115 4.47 -6.89 7.25
CA GLU A 115 5.30 -6.11 6.34
C GLU A 115 6.77 -6.32 6.71
N ASN A 116 7.57 -6.75 5.73
CA ASN A 116 9.01 -6.90 5.91
C ASN A 116 9.71 -5.57 5.59
N GLN A 117 10.31 -4.94 6.61
CA GLN A 117 11.05 -3.68 6.45
C GLN A 117 12.57 -3.90 6.34
N GLY A 118 13.03 -5.14 6.13
CA GLY A 118 14.43 -5.52 6.00
C GLY A 118 15.19 -5.59 7.33
N TYR A 119 14.97 -4.64 8.24
CA TYR A 119 15.55 -4.65 9.59
C TYR A 119 14.66 -5.32 10.64
N ALA A 120 13.35 -5.43 10.36
CA ALA A 120 12.36 -6.10 11.20
C ALA A 120 11.14 -6.51 10.36
N ILE A 121 10.42 -7.52 10.83
CA ILE A 121 9.06 -7.83 10.34
C ILE A 121 8.09 -7.07 11.23
N VAL A 122 7.15 -6.33 10.64
CA VAL A 122 6.14 -5.54 11.35
C VAL A 122 4.77 -6.16 11.11
N GLY A 123 4.09 -6.57 12.17
CA GLY A 123 2.72 -7.06 12.13
C GLY A 123 1.74 -5.97 12.55
N ARG A 124 0.68 -5.75 11.76
CA ARG A 124 -0.46 -4.91 12.11
C ARG A 124 -1.64 -5.79 12.51
N PHE A 125 -2.11 -5.56 13.74
CA PHE A 125 -3.18 -6.29 14.40
C PHE A 125 -4.42 -5.41 14.43
N ALA A 126 -5.56 -5.96 14.02
CA ALA A 126 -6.84 -5.25 14.01
C ALA A 126 -7.93 -6.14 14.61
N CYS A 127 -8.56 -5.65 15.68
CA CYS A 127 -9.73 -6.28 16.26
C CYS A 127 -11.00 -5.70 15.61
N TYR A 128 -12.07 -6.51 15.53
CA TYR A 128 -13.39 -6.06 15.10
C TYR A 128 -13.97 -4.94 15.98
N CYS A 129 -13.52 -4.81 17.24
CA CYS A 129 -13.88 -3.69 18.12
C CYS A 129 -13.21 -2.35 17.71
N GLY A 130 -12.48 -2.31 16.60
CA GLY A 130 -11.81 -1.11 16.08
C GLY A 130 -10.43 -0.81 16.69
N TYR A 131 -9.98 -1.59 17.67
CA TYR A 131 -8.62 -1.44 18.22
C TYR A 131 -7.59 -1.93 17.21
N THR A 132 -6.57 -1.10 16.93
CA THR A 132 -5.47 -1.47 16.04
C THR A 132 -4.12 -1.15 16.66
N TYR A 133 -3.18 -2.08 16.54
CA TYR A 133 -1.82 -1.91 17.04
C TYR A 133 -0.80 -2.59 16.14
N THR A 134 0.47 -2.28 16.35
CA THR A 134 1.59 -2.87 15.64
C THR A 134 2.56 -3.51 16.62
N MET A 135 3.13 -4.65 16.23
CA MET A 135 4.30 -5.25 16.86
C MET A 135 5.38 -5.46 15.80
N SER A 136 6.64 -5.45 16.20
CA SER A 136 7.74 -5.78 15.29
C SER A 136 8.65 -6.85 15.87
N LYS A 137 9.13 -7.75 15.01
CA LYS A 137 10.15 -8.75 15.32
C LYS A 137 11.44 -8.33 14.64
N GLY A 138 12.45 -7.98 15.45
CA GLY A 138 13.78 -7.64 14.95
C GLY A 138 14.53 -8.88 14.45
N LYS A 139 15.67 -8.65 13.77
CA LYS A 139 16.61 -9.75 13.41
C LYS A 139 17.16 -10.48 14.64
N ASP A 140 17.19 -9.81 15.79
CA ASP A 140 17.51 -10.37 17.10
C ASP A 140 16.46 -11.35 17.63
N GLY A 141 15.36 -11.58 16.89
CA GLY A 141 14.25 -12.42 17.28
C GLY A 141 13.33 -11.79 18.33
N LYS A 142 13.68 -10.62 18.87
CA LYS A 142 12.93 -9.96 19.94
C LYS A 142 11.69 -9.27 19.40
N LEU A 143 10.57 -9.49 20.08
CA LEU A 143 9.33 -8.76 19.84
C LEU A 143 9.37 -7.38 20.50
N ARG A 144 8.91 -6.36 19.78
CA ARG A 144 8.85 -4.96 20.22
C ARG A 144 7.45 -4.41 19.98
N GLY A 145 6.95 -3.61 20.92
CA GLY A 145 5.57 -3.12 20.93
C GLY A 145 4.81 -3.58 22.17
N PRO A 146 3.47 -3.45 22.19
CA PRO A 146 2.62 -2.93 21.12
C PRO A 146 2.72 -1.41 20.95
N ARG A 147 2.62 -0.93 19.71
CA ARG A 147 2.37 0.49 19.40
C ARG A 147 0.96 0.65 18.87
N TYR A 148 0.11 1.28 19.67
CA TYR A 148 -1.30 1.53 19.34
C TYR A 148 -1.43 2.57 18.22
N SER A 149 -2.26 2.26 17.22
CA SER A 149 -2.54 3.13 16.08
C SER A 149 -3.98 3.68 16.12
N SER A 150 -4.94 2.89 16.63
CA SER A 150 -6.31 3.32 16.90
C SER A 150 -6.84 2.61 18.14
N TYR A 151 -7.65 3.31 18.92
CA TYR A 151 -8.30 2.82 20.13
C TYR A 151 -9.77 2.41 19.92
N GLY A 152 -10.24 2.47 18.66
CA GLY A 152 -11.60 2.09 18.28
C GLY A 152 -12.68 3.10 18.71
N PRO A 153 -13.93 2.89 18.26
CA PRO A 153 -15.06 3.78 18.53
C PRO A 153 -15.53 3.74 19.99
N LEU A 154 -15.14 2.71 20.76
CA LEU A 154 -15.59 2.53 22.15
C LEU A 154 -14.86 3.46 23.14
N LEU A 155 -13.71 4.03 22.76
CA LEU A 155 -12.91 4.87 23.65
C LEU A 155 -13.65 6.14 24.06
N GLU A 156 -14.21 6.86 23.09
CA GLU A 156 -14.82 8.18 23.32
C GLU A 156 -16.07 8.10 24.22
N PRO A 157 -17.06 7.20 23.97
CA PRO A 157 -18.21 7.04 24.85
C PRO A 157 -17.82 6.60 26.26
N ALA A 158 -16.81 5.73 26.39
CA ALA A 158 -16.32 5.29 27.70
C ALA A 158 -15.64 6.43 28.46
N LEU A 159 -14.87 7.28 27.77
CA LEU A 159 -14.23 8.44 28.37
C LEU A 159 -15.27 9.47 28.85
N THR A 160 -16.28 9.78 28.03
CA THR A 160 -17.36 10.72 28.41
C THR A 160 -18.06 10.27 29.70
N LYS A 161 -18.45 9.00 29.80
CA LYS A 161 -19.07 8.43 31.01
C LYS A 161 -18.16 8.53 32.24
N LEU A 162 -16.84 8.41 32.07
CA LEU A 162 -15.87 8.53 33.16
C LEU A 162 -15.70 9.98 33.62
N VAL A 163 -15.75 10.94 32.69
CA VAL A 163 -15.69 12.37 33.01
C VAL A 163 -16.96 12.82 33.74
N GLU A 164 -18.14 12.38 33.28
CA GLU A 164 -19.42 12.62 33.96
C GLU A 164 -19.44 12.10 35.40
N LYS A 165 -18.80 10.95 35.65
CA LYS A 165 -18.62 10.37 36.99
C LYS A 165 -17.58 11.09 37.84
N GLY A 166 -16.94 12.15 37.35
CA GLY A 166 -15.93 12.91 38.09
C GLY A 166 -14.61 12.18 38.31
N THR A 167 -14.28 11.17 37.48
CA THR A 167 -13.02 10.45 37.61
C THR A 167 -11.82 11.34 37.30
N THR A 168 -10.65 11.05 37.88
CA THR A 168 -9.41 11.79 37.59
C THR A 168 -8.80 11.36 36.25
N LEU A 169 -8.00 12.23 35.63
CA LEU A 169 -7.25 11.92 34.38
C LEU A 169 -6.47 10.59 34.49
N THR A 170 -5.78 10.38 35.62
CA THR A 170 -5.00 9.17 35.86
C THR A 170 -5.90 7.95 36.08
N GLY A 171 -7.04 8.11 36.76
CA GLY A 171 -8.03 7.05 36.93
C GLY A 171 -8.63 6.61 35.60
N ALA A 172 -9.05 7.57 34.76
CA ALA A 172 -9.56 7.30 33.42
C ALA A 172 -8.52 6.62 32.53
N ALA A 173 -7.26 7.10 32.56
CA ALA A 173 -6.15 6.49 31.83
C ALA A 173 -5.88 5.05 32.26
N SER A 174 -5.86 4.79 33.57
CA SER A 174 -5.67 3.45 34.13
C SER A 174 -6.80 2.51 33.72
N PHE A 175 -8.05 2.96 33.83
CA PHE A 175 -9.23 2.17 33.48
C PHE A 175 -9.28 1.84 31.98
N LEU A 176 -9.02 2.83 31.12
CA LEU A 176 -9.04 2.67 29.67
C LEU A 176 -7.77 2.00 29.12
N GLY A 177 -6.75 1.75 29.95
CA GLY A 177 -5.49 1.13 29.53
C GLY A 177 -4.68 1.97 28.54
N VAL A 178 -4.84 3.30 28.59
CA VAL A 178 -4.27 4.26 27.66
C VAL A 178 -3.47 5.32 28.42
N HIS A 179 -2.38 5.81 27.84
CA HIS A 179 -1.54 6.82 28.49
C HIS A 179 -2.30 8.15 28.71
N THR A 180 -2.07 8.80 29.86
CA THR A 180 -2.75 10.06 30.27
C THR A 180 -2.74 11.14 29.19
N ARG A 181 -1.61 11.35 28.51
CA ARG A 181 -1.50 12.28 27.36
C ARG A 181 -2.53 12.02 26.25
N VAL A 182 -2.81 10.77 25.93
CA VAL A 182 -3.80 10.42 24.90
C VAL A 182 -5.20 10.72 25.41
N ILE A 183 -5.50 10.39 26.68
CA ILE A 183 -6.80 10.72 27.30
C ILE A 183 -7.04 12.22 27.31
N ALA A 184 -6.05 13.02 27.73
CA ALA A 184 -6.14 14.48 27.70
C ALA A 184 -6.41 14.99 26.27
N ALA A 185 -5.66 14.51 25.28
CA ALA A 185 -5.84 14.92 23.88
C ALA A 185 -7.18 14.47 23.25
N VAL A 186 -7.80 13.40 23.77
CA VAL A 186 -9.14 12.97 23.34
C VAL A 186 -10.21 13.81 24.06
N ALA A 187 -10.05 14.07 25.36
CA ALA A 187 -10.97 14.91 26.12
C ALA A 187 -11.03 16.35 25.59
N ASP A 188 -9.87 16.95 25.28
CA ASP A 188 -9.76 18.27 24.63
C ASP A 188 -10.56 18.32 23.32
N ARG A 189 -10.40 17.29 22.47
CA ARG A 189 -11.07 17.21 21.17
C ARG A 189 -12.59 17.09 21.30
N LEU A 190 -13.04 16.39 22.32
CA LEU A 190 -14.47 16.19 22.61
C LEU A 190 -15.09 17.38 23.36
N GLY A 191 -14.30 18.39 23.74
CA GLY A 191 -14.79 19.54 24.50
C GLY A 191 -15.29 19.16 25.90
N LEU A 192 -14.85 18.02 26.44
CA LEU A 192 -15.24 17.59 27.79
C LEU A 192 -14.63 18.56 28.80
N GLY A 193 -15.45 19.35 29.50
CA GLY A 193 -15.00 20.33 30.48
C GLY A 193 -14.08 19.69 31.54
N MET A 194 -12.77 19.89 31.39
CA MET A 194 -11.79 19.22 32.22
C MET A 194 -11.62 19.95 33.56
N ASN A 195 -12.35 19.52 34.60
CA ASN A 195 -12.10 19.91 35.99
C ASN A 195 -10.85 19.24 36.61
N TRP A 196 -10.02 18.62 35.77
CA TRP A 196 -8.76 18.00 36.18
C TRP A 196 -7.74 19.08 36.48
N LYS A 197 -7.70 19.54 37.73
CA LYS A 197 -6.58 20.32 38.25
C LYS A 197 -5.30 19.52 38.02
N THR A 198 -4.55 19.84 36.96
CA THR A 198 -3.16 19.44 36.78
C THR A 198 -2.48 19.81 38.09
N THR A 199 -2.20 18.81 38.93
CA THR A 199 -1.94 19.07 40.33
C THR A 199 -0.63 19.83 40.41
N GLN A 200 -0.71 21.12 40.78
CA GLN A 200 0.43 22.00 41.06
C GLN A 200 1.42 21.42 42.10
N ARG A 201 1.10 20.26 42.70
CA ARG A 201 1.99 19.45 43.55
C ARG A 201 3.26 18.95 42.86
N ALA A 202 3.27 18.70 41.54
CA ALA A 202 4.47 18.21 40.86
C ALA A 202 5.57 19.28 40.72
N HIS A 203 5.18 20.56 40.57
CA HIS A 203 6.12 21.67 40.41
C HIS A 203 6.86 22.02 41.72
N ARG A 204 6.20 21.91 42.89
CA ARG A 204 6.83 22.20 44.19
C ARG A 204 7.85 21.15 44.63
N ARG A 205 7.68 19.87 44.25
CA ARG A 205 8.69 18.82 44.52
C ARG A 205 9.94 18.97 43.64
N ALA A 206 9.79 19.51 42.43
CA ALA A 206 10.94 19.79 41.57
C ALA A 206 11.79 20.95 42.12
N GLN A 207 11.17 22.01 42.64
CA GLN A 207 11.91 23.20 43.12
C GLN A 207 12.65 22.99 44.45
N GLY A 208 12.24 22.02 45.29
CA GLY A 208 12.95 21.70 46.53
C GLY A 208 14.13 20.72 46.38
N ALA A 209 14.23 20.02 45.25
CA ALA A 209 15.24 18.96 45.05
C ALA A 209 16.52 19.44 44.34
N PHE A 210 16.58 20.68 43.85
CA PHE A 210 17.76 21.26 43.19
C PHE A 210 18.72 21.99 44.14
N ALA A 211 18.42 22.09 45.43
CA ALA A 211 19.29 22.76 46.40
C ALA A 211 20.48 21.89 46.89
N ASN A 212 20.58 20.62 46.47
CA ASN A 212 21.69 19.76 46.91
C ASN A 212 22.07 18.70 45.88
N ARG A 213 22.79 19.11 44.83
CA ARG A 213 23.70 18.20 44.11
C ARG A 213 24.98 18.98 43.80
N GLY A 214 26.00 18.67 44.60
CA GLY A 214 27.35 19.15 44.39
C GLY A 214 27.91 18.75 43.03
N ASN A 215 28.95 19.47 42.64
CA ASN A 215 29.77 19.30 41.43
C ASN A 215 30.06 17.82 41.11
N GLY A 216 29.27 17.24 40.21
CA GLY A 216 29.66 16.08 39.43
C GLY A 216 30.08 16.56 38.06
N GLN A 217 31.32 16.27 37.66
CA GLN A 217 31.81 16.55 36.31
C GLN A 217 30.84 15.97 35.28
N VAL A 218 30.36 16.84 34.39
CA VAL A 218 29.49 16.47 33.28
C VAL A 218 30.33 15.72 32.26
N ASP A 219 29.96 14.47 31.99
CA ASP A 219 30.52 13.67 30.90
C ASP A 219 30.34 14.45 29.56
N PRO A 220 31.42 14.78 28.84
CA PRO A 220 31.37 15.60 27.63
C PRO A 220 30.64 14.90 26.46
N ASN A 221 30.27 13.62 26.59
CA ASN A 221 29.65 12.83 25.51
C ASN A 221 28.11 12.72 25.60
N ALA A 222 27.46 13.41 26.53
CA ALA A 222 25.99 13.36 26.71
C ALA A 222 25.20 14.19 25.67
N SER A 223 25.86 14.91 24.77
CA SER A 223 25.23 15.81 23.78
C SER A 223 24.96 15.14 22.42
N ARG A 224 24.35 13.96 22.39
CA ARG A 224 23.60 13.56 21.19
C ARG A 224 22.32 14.40 21.12
N LEU A 225 22.46 15.64 20.67
CA LEU A 225 21.36 16.57 20.38
C LEU A 225 20.27 15.83 19.59
N ARG A 226 19.09 15.69 20.20
CA ARG A 226 17.91 15.18 19.48
C ARG A 226 17.66 16.13 18.30
N LYS A 227 17.79 15.60 17.08
CA LYS A 227 17.53 16.38 15.85
C LYS A 227 16.15 17.05 15.98
N PRO A 228 16.03 18.35 15.63
CA PRO A 228 14.76 19.06 15.69
C PRO A 228 13.71 18.32 14.85
N ARG A 229 12.46 18.29 15.35
CA ARG A 229 11.35 17.67 14.63
C ARG A 229 11.13 18.47 13.34
N LYS A 230 11.12 17.80 12.19
CA LYS A 230 10.83 18.46 10.90
C LYS A 230 9.46 19.15 10.99
N PRO A 231 9.33 20.39 10.47
CA PRO A 231 8.06 21.09 10.43
C PRO A 231 7.01 20.30 9.66
N ARG A 232 5.74 20.51 10.01
CA ARG A 232 4.60 19.88 9.34
C ARG A 232 4.57 20.35 7.88
N THR A 233 4.55 19.41 6.94
CA THR A 233 4.53 19.70 5.50
C THR A 233 3.28 20.49 5.13
N ASP A 234 3.47 21.67 4.54
CA ASP A 234 2.40 22.43 3.89
C ASP A 234 2.04 21.74 2.57
N TRP A 235 0.87 21.11 2.54
CA TRP A 235 0.42 20.37 1.38
C TRP A 235 -0.13 21.27 0.28
N VAL A 236 -0.58 22.48 0.61
CA VAL A 236 -1.15 23.42 -0.39
C VAL A 236 -0.01 24.01 -1.22
N ALA A 237 1.04 24.51 -0.56
CA ALA A 237 2.23 25.00 -1.25
C ALA A 237 2.90 23.90 -2.09
N LEU A 238 2.98 22.68 -1.54
CA LEU A 238 3.54 21.53 -2.25
C LEU A 238 2.69 21.11 -3.46
N ASP A 239 1.36 21.23 -3.40
CA ASP A 239 0.47 20.93 -4.53
C ASP A 239 0.67 21.91 -5.69
N LEU A 240 0.80 23.21 -5.39
CA LEU A 240 1.11 24.22 -6.41
C LEU A 240 2.50 24.00 -7.04
N GLU A 241 3.52 23.74 -6.21
CA GLU A 241 4.88 23.45 -6.70
C GLU A 241 4.89 22.18 -7.57
N MET A 242 4.16 21.15 -7.16
CA MET A 242 4.07 19.91 -7.89
C MET A 242 3.33 20.08 -9.22
N ARG A 243 2.26 20.87 -9.24
CA ARG A 243 1.53 21.22 -10.47
C ARG A 243 2.46 21.85 -11.50
N ALA A 244 3.34 22.78 -11.09
CA ALA A 244 4.31 23.41 -11.99
C ALA A 244 5.34 22.40 -12.54
N LYS A 245 5.85 21.48 -11.71
CA LYS A 245 6.77 20.42 -12.17
C LYS A 245 6.10 19.46 -13.15
N VAL A 246 4.85 19.10 -12.88
CA VAL A 246 4.04 18.23 -13.74
C VAL A 246 3.80 18.90 -15.10
N GLU A 247 3.62 20.21 -15.14
CA GLU A 247 3.51 20.98 -16.40
C GLU A 247 4.73 20.80 -17.29
N ILE A 248 5.89 21.12 -16.72
CA ILE A 248 7.17 21.08 -17.43
C ILE A 248 7.43 19.67 -17.97
N ALA A 249 7.12 18.64 -17.18
CA ALA A 249 7.27 17.26 -17.63
C ALA A 249 6.30 16.88 -18.76
N VAL A 250 5.03 17.30 -18.69
CA VAL A 250 4.07 17.05 -19.77
C VAL A 250 4.49 17.74 -21.06
N ASP A 251 4.95 18.99 -20.98
CA ASP A 251 5.44 19.73 -22.14
C ASP A 251 6.71 19.09 -22.73
N ALA A 252 7.63 18.64 -21.86
CA ALA A 252 8.81 17.90 -22.30
C ALA A 252 8.41 16.61 -23.05
N ILE A 253 7.46 15.82 -22.51
CA ILE A 253 6.95 14.61 -23.16
C ILE A 253 6.32 14.90 -24.52
N ARG A 254 5.61 16.02 -24.67
CA ARG A 254 5.00 16.43 -25.95
C ARG A 254 6.03 16.71 -27.04
N CYS A 255 7.21 17.17 -26.66
CA CYS A 255 8.30 17.50 -27.58
C CYS A 255 9.16 16.29 -27.98
N VAL A 256 9.01 15.14 -27.31
CA VAL A 256 9.78 13.93 -27.65
C VAL A 256 9.28 13.33 -28.97
N SER A 257 10.20 13.09 -29.90
CA SER A 257 9.97 12.33 -31.13
C SER A 257 10.99 11.17 -31.23
N PRO A 258 10.56 9.90 -31.42
CA PRO A 258 9.19 9.44 -31.57
C PRO A 258 8.32 9.61 -30.30
N PRO A 259 7.01 9.88 -30.44
CA PRO A 259 6.10 10.15 -29.32
C PRO A 259 6.07 9.05 -28.25
N ILE A 260 6.16 9.46 -26.98
CA ILE A 260 5.89 8.62 -25.80
C ILE A 260 4.58 9.04 -25.14
N ILE A 261 3.79 8.11 -24.61
CA ILE A 261 2.44 8.38 -24.08
C ILE A 261 2.46 9.29 -22.85
N ILE A 262 1.56 10.28 -22.81
CA ILE A 262 1.32 11.09 -21.62
C ILE A 262 0.41 10.29 -20.68
N SER A 263 1.03 9.48 -19.82
CA SER A 263 0.35 8.75 -18.77
C SER A 263 0.81 9.22 -17.40
N ARG A 264 -0.03 9.06 -16.37
CA ARG A 264 0.36 9.34 -14.98
C ARG A 264 1.71 8.70 -14.61
N ARG A 265 1.94 7.44 -15.04
CA ARG A 265 3.17 6.71 -14.73
C ARG A 265 4.38 7.30 -15.44
N GLN A 266 4.23 7.75 -16.69
CA GLN A 266 5.31 8.40 -17.42
C GLN A 266 5.68 9.73 -16.77
N VAL A 267 4.68 10.57 -16.49
CA VAL A 267 4.89 11.87 -15.82
C VAL A 267 5.52 11.69 -14.44
N GLU A 268 5.08 10.69 -13.66
CA GLU A 268 5.70 10.37 -12.37
C GLU A 268 7.18 9.96 -12.50
N ARG A 269 7.56 9.22 -13.55
CA ARG A 269 8.96 8.83 -13.77
C ARG A 269 9.86 10.04 -14.05
N ASP A 270 9.32 11.05 -14.73
CA ASP A 270 10.10 12.21 -15.17
C ASP A 270 10.31 13.23 -14.03
N ILE A 271 9.41 13.27 -13.04
CA ILE A 271 9.47 14.27 -11.94
C ILE A 271 9.81 13.68 -10.56
N CYS A 272 9.50 12.40 -10.30
CA CYS A 272 9.62 11.79 -8.98
C CYS A 272 10.74 10.75 -8.93
N ARG A 273 11.50 10.75 -7.83
CA ARG A 273 12.51 9.72 -7.53
C ARG A 273 11.91 8.33 -7.22
N HIS A 274 10.60 8.26 -6.99
CA HIS A 274 9.90 7.03 -6.62
C HIS A 274 8.63 6.85 -7.45
N GLU A 275 8.46 5.66 -8.05
CA GLU A 275 7.24 5.27 -8.76
C GLU A 275 6.02 5.37 -7.81
N ASN A 276 4.89 5.88 -8.31
CA ASN A 276 3.62 6.06 -7.57
C ASN A 276 3.59 7.17 -6.50
N TRP A 277 4.57 8.06 -6.46
CA TRP A 277 4.58 9.12 -5.44
C TRP A 277 3.34 10.04 -5.52
N LEU A 278 2.95 10.46 -6.73
CA LEU A 278 1.74 11.27 -6.96
C LEU A 278 0.48 10.45 -6.67
N TYR A 279 0.38 9.23 -7.21
CA TYR A 279 -0.80 8.38 -7.03
C TYR A 279 -1.16 8.10 -5.56
N LEU A 280 -0.15 7.83 -4.73
CA LEU A 280 -0.34 7.60 -3.29
C LEU A 280 -0.76 8.87 -2.55
N ARG A 281 -0.55 10.05 -3.14
CA ARG A 281 -0.83 11.36 -2.54
C ARG A 281 -1.91 12.15 -3.27
N ARG A 282 -2.63 11.54 -4.21
CA ARG A 282 -3.66 12.20 -5.02
C ARG A 282 -4.70 12.99 -4.21
N PHE A 283 -5.10 12.47 -3.04
CA PHE A 283 -6.06 13.14 -2.15
C PHE A 283 -5.47 14.34 -1.38
N LYS A 284 -4.13 14.46 -1.35
CA LYS A 284 -3.41 15.59 -0.75
C LYS A 284 -2.91 16.59 -1.78
N LEU A 285 -3.04 16.26 -3.07
CA LEU A 285 -2.60 17.05 -4.21
C LEU A 285 -3.75 17.22 -5.22
N PRO A 286 -4.91 17.75 -4.80
CA PRO A 286 -6.10 17.84 -5.65
C PRO A 286 -5.86 18.68 -6.91
N ILE A 287 -5.10 19.78 -6.84
CA ILE A 287 -4.84 20.67 -7.98
C ILE A 287 -4.00 19.95 -9.02
N THR A 288 -2.87 19.36 -8.60
CA THR A 288 -2.00 18.59 -9.49
C THR A 288 -2.75 17.42 -10.11
N THR A 289 -3.51 16.68 -9.30
CA THR A 289 -4.19 15.46 -9.77
C THR A 289 -5.28 15.79 -10.79
N ALA A 290 -6.10 16.82 -10.54
CA ALA A 290 -7.16 17.23 -11.44
C ALA A 290 -6.58 17.71 -12.77
N TRP A 291 -5.54 18.54 -12.75
CA TRP A 291 -4.91 19.02 -13.97
C TRP A 291 -4.20 17.90 -14.75
N LEU A 292 -3.45 17.02 -14.08
CA LEU A 292 -2.78 15.91 -14.75
C LEU A 292 -3.80 15.02 -15.49
N ALA A 293 -4.98 14.80 -14.91
CA ALA A 293 -6.04 14.04 -15.55
C ALA A 293 -6.54 14.68 -16.87
N THR A 294 -6.51 16.01 -17.01
CA THR A 294 -6.89 16.68 -18.27
C THR A 294 -5.84 16.57 -19.36
N GLN A 295 -4.59 16.25 -19.00
CA GLN A 295 -3.49 16.10 -19.95
C GLN A 295 -3.23 14.64 -20.35
N MET A 296 -3.78 13.68 -19.60
CA MET A 296 -3.57 12.25 -19.87
C MET A 296 -4.24 11.83 -21.18
N GLU A 297 -3.48 11.15 -22.02
CA GLU A 297 -3.97 10.65 -23.31
C GLU A 297 -4.66 9.29 -23.15
N THR A 298 -5.72 9.08 -23.93
CA THR A 298 -6.21 7.72 -24.21
C THR A 298 -5.27 6.99 -25.17
N THR A 299 -5.43 5.67 -25.27
CA THR A 299 -4.68 4.86 -26.23
C THR A 299 -4.87 5.37 -27.66
N GLU A 300 -6.09 5.76 -28.03
CA GLU A 300 -6.44 6.27 -29.37
C GLU A 300 -5.77 7.62 -29.64
N GLN A 301 -5.87 8.57 -28.71
CA GLN A 301 -5.23 9.89 -28.83
C GLN A 301 -3.71 9.78 -28.98
N PHE A 302 -3.09 8.86 -28.22
CA PHE A 302 -1.66 8.59 -28.34
C PHE A 302 -1.30 7.98 -29.70
N GLN A 303 -2.09 7.04 -30.20
CA GLN A 303 -1.88 6.43 -31.52
C GLN A 303 -2.03 7.46 -32.65
N GLU A 304 -3.03 8.35 -32.56
CA GLU A 304 -3.21 9.45 -33.50
C GLU A 304 -2.00 10.41 -33.47
N ARG A 305 -1.48 10.74 -32.28
CA ARG A 305 -0.28 11.59 -32.16
C ARG A 305 0.95 10.95 -32.81
N ARG A 306 1.14 9.64 -32.67
CA ARG A 306 2.22 8.90 -33.37
C ARG A 306 2.07 8.97 -34.89
N LEU A 307 0.84 8.92 -35.39
CA LEU A 307 0.57 9.02 -36.81
C LEU A 307 0.85 10.43 -37.34
N ARG A 308 0.42 11.48 -36.61
CA ARG A 308 0.73 12.88 -36.95
C ARG A 308 2.23 13.18 -36.90
N ASP A 309 2.94 12.64 -35.93
CA ASP A 309 4.41 12.74 -35.86
C ASP A 309 5.10 12.02 -37.03
N ALA A 310 4.61 10.85 -37.44
CA ALA A 310 5.13 10.14 -38.62
C ALA A 310 4.98 10.97 -39.91
N VAL A 311 3.86 11.69 -40.07
CA VAL A 311 3.67 12.64 -41.18
C VAL A 311 4.73 13.75 -41.13
N LYS A 312 4.89 14.40 -39.97
CA LYS A 312 5.88 15.49 -39.80
C LYS A 312 7.31 15.03 -40.09
N ARG A 313 7.72 13.87 -39.56
CA ARG A 313 9.06 13.31 -39.80
C ARG A 313 9.31 13.01 -41.28
N LYS A 314 8.34 12.41 -41.98
CA LYS A 314 8.48 12.09 -43.40
C LYS A 314 8.47 13.33 -44.28
N ALA A 315 7.63 14.32 -43.96
CA ALA A 315 7.64 15.60 -44.65
C ALA A 315 8.99 16.31 -44.51
N ALA A 316 9.57 16.34 -43.29
CA ALA A 316 10.89 16.92 -43.06
C ALA A 316 12.03 16.17 -43.77
N ALA A 317 11.90 14.86 -43.96
CA ALA A 317 12.86 14.03 -44.68
C ALA A 317 12.68 14.03 -46.21
N GLY A 318 11.63 14.68 -46.74
CA GLY A 318 11.31 14.68 -48.18
C GLY A 318 10.91 13.30 -48.71
N GLU A 319 10.44 12.39 -47.86
CA GLU A 319 10.08 11.02 -48.25
C GLU A 319 8.66 10.94 -48.81
N ALA A 320 8.42 10.04 -49.77
CA ALA A 320 7.09 9.77 -50.28
C ALA A 320 6.14 9.26 -49.17
N MET A 321 5.04 9.99 -48.97
CA MET A 321 4.05 9.71 -47.92
C MET A 321 2.91 8.86 -48.48
N THR A 322 3.03 7.53 -48.38
CA THR A 322 1.91 6.60 -48.64
C THR A 322 1.25 6.18 -47.33
N VAL A 323 -0.05 5.83 -47.40
CA VAL A 323 -0.85 5.38 -46.23
C VAL A 323 -0.15 4.25 -45.48
N SER A 324 0.28 3.21 -46.20
CA SER A 324 0.95 2.05 -45.62
C SER A 324 2.33 2.37 -45.05
N SER A 325 3.01 3.40 -45.57
CA SER A 325 4.31 3.86 -45.08
C SER A 325 4.16 4.65 -43.77
N LEU A 326 3.13 5.49 -43.66
CA LEU A 326 2.81 6.24 -42.45
C LEU A 326 2.39 5.34 -41.29
N VAL A 327 1.46 4.43 -41.55
CA VAL A 327 0.98 3.47 -40.54
C VAL A 327 2.14 2.62 -40.01
N ARG A 328 3.03 2.13 -40.89
CA ARG A 328 4.22 1.37 -40.49
C ARG A 328 5.22 2.21 -39.68
N SER A 329 5.50 3.43 -40.11
CA SER A 329 6.39 4.37 -39.38
C SER A 329 5.82 4.74 -38.00
N ALA A 330 4.50 4.79 -37.86
CA ALA A 330 3.81 5.00 -36.59
C ALA A 330 3.66 3.71 -35.76
N GLY A 331 4.06 2.54 -36.27
CA GLY A 331 3.93 1.25 -35.59
C GLY A 331 2.48 0.89 -35.24
N LEU A 332 1.53 1.17 -36.13
CA LEU A 332 0.10 0.92 -35.97
C LEU A 332 -0.39 -0.21 -36.88
N LYS A 333 -1.57 -0.76 -36.58
CA LYS A 333 -2.24 -1.75 -37.44
C LYS A 333 -2.93 -1.06 -38.61
N TYR A 334 -2.70 -1.54 -39.82
CA TYR A 334 -3.21 -0.93 -41.04
C TYR A 334 -4.73 -0.97 -41.12
N GLU A 335 -5.33 -2.07 -40.72
CA GLU A 335 -6.78 -2.31 -40.78
C GLU A 335 -7.58 -1.31 -39.94
N ILE A 336 -6.95 -0.74 -38.91
CA ILE A 336 -7.60 0.18 -37.96
C ILE A 336 -7.32 1.63 -38.33
N TRP A 337 -6.11 1.95 -38.81
CA TRP A 337 -5.63 3.33 -38.95
C TRP A 337 -5.47 3.80 -40.40
N SER A 338 -5.80 2.97 -41.40
CA SER A 338 -5.68 3.36 -42.81
C SER A 338 -6.53 4.57 -43.18
N ASP A 339 -7.75 4.66 -42.66
CA ASP A 339 -8.68 5.73 -43.03
C ASP A 339 -8.28 7.07 -42.39
N THR A 340 -7.89 7.05 -41.12
CA THR A 340 -7.32 8.24 -40.45
C THR A 340 -6.03 8.69 -41.12
N ALA A 341 -5.17 7.76 -41.54
CA ALA A 341 -3.94 8.09 -42.27
C ALA A 341 -4.24 8.70 -43.67
N ARG A 342 -5.29 8.24 -44.36
CA ARG A 342 -5.75 8.84 -45.63
C ARG A 342 -6.24 10.28 -45.42
N GLN A 343 -7.06 10.51 -44.40
CA GLN A 343 -7.54 11.85 -44.05
C GLN A 343 -6.37 12.82 -43.77
N LEU A 344 -5.41 12.40 -42.93
CA LEU A 344 -4.25 13.23 -42.62
C LEU A 344 -3.38 13.57 -43.85
N LEU A 345 -3.29 12.65 -44.82
CA LEU A 345 -2.60 12.92 -46.09
C LEU A 345 -3.34 13.95 -46.95
N VAL A 346 -4.66 13.87 -47.01
CA VAL A 346 -5.50 14.84 -47.74
C VAL A 346 -5.37 16.21 -47.10
N ASP A 347 -5.46 16.30 -45.77
CA ASP A 347 -5.30 17.55 -45.02
C ASP A 347 -3.92 18.17 -45.27
N ALA A 348 -2.85 17.37 -45.20
CA ALA A 348 -1.49 17.84 -45.46
C ALA A 348 -1.29 18.37 -46.89
N ALA A 349 -1.92 17.70 -47.88
CA ALA A 349 -1.85 18.12 -49.28
C ALA A 349 -2.65 19.41 -49.56
N GLN A 350 -3.74 19.66 -48.84
CA GLN A 350 -4.51 20.90 -48.94
C GLN A 350 -3.78 22.10 -48.34
N HIS A 351 -3.10 21.91 -47.20
CA HIS A 351 -2.32 22.98 -46.57
C HIS A 351 -1.12 23.40 -47.42
N SER A 352 -0.46 22.44 -48.09
CA SER A 352 0.68 22.74 -48.99
C SER A 352 0.29 23.48 -50.29
N ARG A 353 -1.00 23.59 -50.64
CA ARG A 353 -1.48 24.36 -51.80
C ARG A 353 -1.90 25.79 -51.44
N LEU A 354 -2.05 26.09 -50.16
CA LEU A 354 -2.52 27.38 -49.64
C LEU A 354 -1.39 28.26 -49.06
N THR A 355 -0.18 27.72 -49.01
CA THR A 355 1.09 28.37 -48.63
C THR A 355 2.02 28.34 -49.82
#